data_AF-A0A1J3CGP0-F1
#
_entry.id   AF-A0A1J3CGP0-F1
#
_cell.length_a   1.000
_cell.length_b   1.000
_cell.length_c   1.000
_cell.angle_alpha   90.00
_cell.angle_beta   90.00
_cell.angle_gamma   90.00
#
_symmetry.space_group_name_H-M   'P 1'
#
loop_
_entity.id
_entity.type
_entity.pdbx_description
1 polymer ?
#
loop_
_entity_poly.entity_id
_entity_poly.type
_entity_poly.pdbx_seq_one_letter_code
_entity_poly.pdbx_strand_id
1 'polypeptide(L)'
;QKMVYVAAVYGKWVRKDDGSWFFEVDDGKGGRLFSLRDGLTHGELVEMAKDDYGVDTNVDLIEIAYPLPADMLCHLPTDSPP
;
A
#
# COMPACT_ATOMS: atom_id res chain seq x y z
N GLN A 1 8.57 -16.81 17.96
CA GLN A 1 8.29 -16.28 16.62
C GLN A 1 8.74 -14.83 16.56
N LYS A 2 9.39 -14.41 15.48
CA LYS A 2 9.80 -13.01 15.30
C LYS A 2 8.60 -12.21 14.77
N MET A 3 8.33 -11.06 15.39
CA MET A 3 7.34 -10.10 14.91
C MET A 3 8.04 -9.01 14.10
N VAL A 4 7.38 -8.52 13.06
CA VAL A 4 7.82 -7.40 12.23
C VAL A 4 6.76 -6.31 12.30
N TYR A 5 7.20 -5.07 12.44
CA TYR A 5 6.30 -3.92 12.48
C TYR A 5 6.40 -3.14 11.17
N VAL A 6 5.26 -2.89 10.53
CA VAL A 6 5.18 -2.17 9.25
C VAL A 6 4.25 -0.97 9.42
N ALA A 7 4.77 0.22 9.19
CA ALA A 7 3.93 1.41 9.06
C ALA A 7 3.33 1.44 7.67
N ALA A 8 2.03 1.73 7.58
CA ALA A 8 1.31 1.86 6.34
C ALA A 8 0.40 3.08 6.37
N VAL A 9 0.01 3.53 5.18
CA VAL A 9 -0.98 4.58 4.95
C VAL A 9 -1.98 4.09 3.92
N TYR A 10 -3.21 4.57 4.01
CA TYR A 10 -4.24 4.32 3.00
C TYR A 10 -4.41 5.55 2.12
N GLY A 11 -4.65 5.33 0.83
CA GLY A 11 -4.72 6.42 -0.14
C GLY A 11 -4.83 5.90 -1.56
N LYS A 12 -4.57 6.78 -2.53
CA LYS A 12 -4.63 6.44 -3.95
C LYS A 12 -3.49 7.10 -4.71
N TRP A 13 -3.02 6.43 -5.75
CA TRP A 13 -2.12 7.02 -6.73
C TRP A 13 -2.90 7.95 -7.67
N VAL A 14 -2.38 9.17 -7.84
CA VAL A 14 -2.93 10.18 -8.74
C VAL A 14 -1.84 10.65 -9.67
N ARG A 15 -2.12 10.62 -10.96
CA ARG A 15 -1.24 11.19 -11.98
C ARG A 15 -1.54 12.67 -12.14
N LYS A 16 -0.52 13.52 -12.03
CA LYS A 16 -0.62 14.97 -12.24
C LYS A 16 -0.42 15.31 -13.71
N ASP A 17 -0.76 16.55 -14.08
CA ASP A 17 -0.73 17.03 -15.48
C ASP A 17 0.68 17.02 -16.10
N ASP A 18 1.72 17.14 -15.27
CA ASP A 18 3.12 17.02 -15.69
C ASP A 18 3.59 15.56 -15.89
N GLY A 19 2.67 14.60 -15.72
CA GLY A 19 2.91 13.17 -15.90
C GLY A 19 3.44 12.46 -14.66
N SER A 20 3.73 13.18 -13.58
CA SER A 20 4.25 12.59 -12.33
C SER A 20 3.15 11.90 -11.50
N TRP A 21 3.56 10.92 -10.69
CA TRP A 21 2.69 10.17 -9.79
C TRP A 21 2.84 10.65 -8.35
N PHE A 22 1.71 10.90 -7.70
CA PHE A 22 1.64 11.23 -6.28
C PHE A 22 0.72 10.26 -5.55
N PHE A 23 1.11 9.85 -4.35
CA PHE A 23 0.23 9.10 -3.47
C PHE A 23 -0.52 10.09 -2.57
N GLU A 24 -1.82 10.24 -2.82
CA GLU A 24 -2.71 11.06 -1.99
C GLU A 24 -3.22 10.21 -0.83
N VAL A 25 -2.76 10.51 0.38
CA VAL A 25 -3.18 9.84 1.61
C VAL A 25 -4.61 10.25 1.95
N ASP A 26 -5.42 9.28 2.39
CA ASP A 26 -6.72 9.54 2.98
C ASP A 26 -6.55 9.96 4.44
N ASP A 27 -6.60 11.27 4.68
CA ASP A 27 -6.43 11.85 6.01
C ASP A 27 -7.51 11.39 7.02
N GLY A 28 -8.68 10.94 6.55
CA GLY A 28 -9.74 10.41 7.40
C GLY A 28 -9.37 9.04 7.98
N LYS A 29 -8.58 8.25 7.24
CA LYS A 29 -8.09 6.92 7.67
C LYS A 29 -6.72 7.00 8.35
N GLY A 30 -5.86 7.89 7.87
CA GLY A 30 -4.54 8.17 8.41
C GLY A 30 -3.56 7.00 8.28
N GLY A 31 -2.52 7.02 9.12
CA GLY A 31 -1.53 5.94 9.20
C GLY A 31 -1.90 4.84 10.19
N ARG A 32 -1.37 3.64 9.96
CA ARG A 32 -1.50 2.47 10.84
C ARG A 32 -0.14 1.79 11.01
N LEU A 33 0.05 1.16 12.17
CA LEU A 33 1.21 0.31 12.46
C LEU A 33 0.74 -1.14 12.57
N PHE A 34 1.10 -1.95 11.58
CA PHE A 34 0.76 -3.36 11.55
C PHE A 34 1.82 -4.18 12.28
N SER A 35 1.38 -5.12 13.12
CA SER A 35 2.24 -6.14 13.74
C SER A 35 2.07 -7.46 13.00
N LEU A 36 3.09 -7.84 12.23
CA LEU A 36 3.06 -9.01 11.35
C LEU A 36 3.87 -10.16 11.95
N ARG A 37 3.37 -11.38 11.81
CA ARG A 37 4.13 -12.59 12.06
C ARG A 37 5.04 -12.90 10.87
N ASP A 38 6.22 -13.44 11.14
CA ASP A 38 7.06 -14.02 10.08
C ASP A 38 6.28 -15.12 9.32
N GLY A 39 6.40 -15.12 7.99
CA GLY A 39 5.64 -16.01 7.10
C GLY A 39 4.14 -15.72 6.97
N LEU A 40 3.69 -14.48 7.22
CA LEU A 40 2.34 -14.01 6.86
C LEU A 40 2.15 -14.04 5.34
N THR A 41 1.02 -14.54 4.88
CA THR A 41 0.68 -14.55 3.45
C THR A 41 0.18 -13.18 2.98
N HIS A 42 0.25 -12.92 1.67
CA HIS A 42 -0.31 -11.71 1.08
C HIS A 42 -1.82 -11.58 1.35
N GLY A 43 -2.57 -12.68 1.24
CA GLY A 43 -4.02 -12.67 1.50
C GLY A 43 -4.36 -12.31 2.95
N GLU A 44 -3.63 -12.86 3.92
CA GLU A 44 -3.81 -12.47 5.33
C GLU A 44 -3.51 -10.97 5.55
N LEU A 45 -2.47 -10.43 4.90
CA LEU A 45 -2.13 -9.02 5.00
C LEU A 45 -3.22 -8.12 4.38
N VAL A 46 -3.82 -8.53 3.25
CA VAL A 46 -4.92 -7.82 2.61
C VAL A 46 -6.14 -7.76 3.53
N GLU A 47 -6.51 -8.89 4.15
CA GLU A 47 -7.65 -8.92 5.07
C GLU A 47 -7.39 -8.07 6.32
N MET A 48 -6.16 -8.10 6.86
CA MET A 48 -5.77 -7.19 7.95
C MET A 48 -5.88 -5.71 7.55
N ALA A 49 -5.43 -5.35 6.35
CA ALA A 49 -5.51 -3.98 5.87
C ALA A 49 -6.97 -3.54 5.64
N LYS A 50 -7.84 -4.42 5.13
CA LYS A 50 -9.27 -4.13 4.97
C LYS A 50 -9.92 -3.82 6.31
N ASP A 51 -9.66 -4.64 7.32
CA ASP A 51 -10.22 -4.48 8.67
C ASP A 51 -9.75 -3.16 9.32
N ASP A 52 -8.43 -2.92 9.37
CA ASP A 52 -7.83 -1.75 10.03
C ASP A 52 -8.21 -0.40 9.38
N TYR A 53 -8.47 -0.41 8.07
CA TYR A 53 -8.88 0.76 7.31
C TYR A 53 -10.39 0.83 7.04
N GLY A 54 -11.17 -0.12 7.55
CA GLY A 54 -12.63 -0.17 7.37
C GLY A 54 -13.05 -0.16 5.90
N VAL A 55 -12.29 -0.83 5.04
CA VAL A 55 -12.62 -0.95 3.61
C VAL A 55 -13.63 -2.08 3.45
N ASP A 56 -14.75 -1.76 2.80
CA ASP A 56 -15.80 -2.75 2.53
C ASP A 56 -15.22 -3.94 1.74
N THR A 57 -15.42 -5.14 2.28
CA THR A 57 -14.97 -6.40 1.69
C THR A 57 -15.62 -6.70 0.34
N ASN A 58 -16.71 -6.00 0.01
CA ASN A 58 -17.39 -6.08 -1.29
C ASN A 58 -16.83 -5.11 -2.34
N VAL A 59 -15.84 -4.28 -1.99
CA VAL A 59 -15.16 -3.40 -2.96
C VAL A 59 -13.94 -4.14 -3.52
N ASP A 60 -13.88 -4.24 -4.83
CA ASP A 60 -13.18 -5.31 -5.54
C ASP A 60 -11.64 -5.28 -5.55
N LEU A 61 -10.96 -4.23 -5.06
CA LEU A 61 -9.49 -4.23 -5.09
C LEU A 61 -8.86 -3.31 -4.04
N ILE A 62 -8.22 -3.91 -3.02
CA ILE A 62 -7.12 -3.26 -2.31
C ILE A 62 -5.83 -3.79 -2.90
N GLU A 63 -4.99 -2.88 -3.38
CA GLU A 63 -3.62 -3.21 -3.76
C GLU A 63 -2.67 -2.77 -2.64
N ILE A 64 -1.79 -3.68 -2.24
CA ILE A 64 -0.72 -3.38 -1.29
C ILE A 64 0.54 -3.12 -2.11
N ALA A 65 1.01 -1.87 -2.07
CA ALA A 65 2.27 -1.47 -2.67
C ALA A 65 3.34 -1.26 -1.59
N TYR A 66 4.59 -1.46 -1.97
CA TYR A 66 5.76 -1.14 -1.15
C TYR A 66 6.78 -0.40 -2.02
N PRO A 67 7.53 0.57 -1.45
CA PRO A 67 8.52 1.31 -2.22
C PRO A 67 9.54 0.35 -2.79
N LEU A 68 9.70 0.37 -4.12
CA LEU A 68 10.71 -0.41 -4.79
C LEU A 68 12.09 0.24 -4.65
N PRO A 69 13.16 -0.57 -4.59
CA PRO A 69 14.52 -0.08 -4.70
C PRO A 69 14.74 0.76 -5.97
N ALA A 70 15.57 1.81 -5.88
CA ALA A 70 15.78 2.76 -6.96
C ALA A 70 16.29 2.13 -8.27
N ASP A 71 17.08 1.07 -8.16
CA ASP A 71 17.58 0.27 -9.28
C ASP A 71 16.46 -0.48 -10.01
N MET A 72 15.41 -0.91 -9.30
CA MET A 72 14.23 -1.52 -9.91
C MET A 72 13.32 -0.49 -10.58
N LEU A 73 13.22 0.72 -10.02
CA LEU A 73 12.41 1.81 -10.57
C LEU A 73 12.87 2.25 -11.96
N CYS A 74 14.19 2.19 -12.26
CA CYS A 74 14.76 2.57 -13.55
C CYS A 74 14.20 1.77 -14.75
N HIS A 75 13.59 0.61 -14.50
CA HIS A 75 13.05 -0.27 -15.54
C HIS A 75 11.53 -0.21 -15.66
N LEU A 76 10.85 0.57 -14.80
CA LEU A 76 9.40 0.69 -14.85
C LEU A 76 8.95 1.65 -15.96
N PRO A 77 7.82 1.35 -16.63
CA PRO A 77 7.17 2.29 -17.53
C PRO A 77 6.83 3.60 -16.82
N THR A 78 7.08 4.74 -17.46
CA THR A 78 6.78 6.08 -16.89
C THR A 78 5.29 6.31 -16.65
N ASP A 79 4.41 5.50 -17.26
CA ASP A 79 2.97 5.54 -17.10
C ASP A 79 2.44 4.66 -15.95
N SER A 80 3.31 3.99 -15.20
CA SER A 80 2.95 3.20 -14.01
C SER A 80 3.27 3.95 -12.71
N PRO A 81 2.42 3.87 -11.67
CA PRO A 81 2.77 4.41 -10.35
C PRO A 81 4.00 3.67 -9.78
N PRO A 82 4.86 4.38 -9.00
CA PRO A 82 6.11 3.85 -8.47
C PRO A 82 5.92 2.85 -7.32
#